data_AF-A0A6N6KK30-F1
#
_entry.id   AF-A0A6N6KK30-F1
#
_cell.length_a   1.000
_cell.length_b   1.000
_cell.length_c   1.000
_cell.angle_alpha   90.00
_cell.angle_beta   90.00
_cell.angle_gamma   90.00
#
_symmetry.space_group_name_H-M   'P 1'
#
loop_
_entity.id
_entity.type
_entity.pdbx_description
1 polymer ?
#
loop_
_entity_poly.entity_id
_entity_poly.type
_entity_poly.pdbx_seq_one_letter_code
_entity_poly.pdbx_strand_id
1 'polypeptide(L)'
;MSKYTFILGFLLIAGQIRAQVWQPDLGTGHYRNPIIYADYSDPDVVRNGDDFYMVSSSFNCAPGLPVLHSKDLVNWKIVNYVFQKQIPEETFNKPQHGNGVWAPSIRFPDGFYYIYYGDPDFGIYMVKTKDPEGQWEKQHLL
;
A
#
# COMPACT_ATOMS: atom_id res chain seq x y z
N MET A 1 -68.21 -23.99 7.92
CA MET A 1 -67.57 -22.73 7.46
C MET A 1 -66.07 -22.88 7.66
N SER A 2 -65.32 -23.05 6.56
CA SER A 2 -63.90 -23.41 6.56
C SER A 2 -63.04 -22.20 6.95
N LYS A 3 -62.10 -22.40 7.89
CA LYS A 3 -61.11 -21.39 8.30
C LYS A 3 -59.82 -21.65 7.52
N TYR A 4 -59.55 -20.84 6.50
CA TYR A 4 -58.23 -20.81 5.83
C TYR A 4 -57.44 -19.64 6.40
N THR A 5 -56.42 -19.95 7.21
CA THR A 5 -55.43 -18.98 7.67
C THR A 5 -54.31 -18.92 6.63
N PHE A 6 -54.21 -17.81 5.90
CA PHE A 6 -53.06 -17.53 5.02
C PHE A 6 -51.93 -16.92 5.86
N ILE A 7 -50.79 -17.60 5.94
CA ILE A 7 -49.55 -17.02 6.49
C ILE A 7 -48.75 -16.50 5.30
N LEU A 8 -48.67 -15.17 5.16
CA LEU A 8 -47.78 -14.53 4.20
C LEU A 8 -46.36 -14.54 4.78
N GLY A 9 -45.49 -15.42 4.27
CA GLY A 9 -44.06 -15.39 4.59
C GLY A 9 -43.37 -14.27 3.81
N PHE A 10 -42.88 -13.25 4.51
CA PHE A 10 -41.97 -12.26 3.93
C PHE A 10 -40.56 -12.86 3.87
N LEU A 11 -40.09 -13.22 2.67
CA LEU A 11 -38.68 -13.49 2.43
C LEU A 11 -37.93 -12.14 2.37
N LEU A 12 -37.22 -11.80 3.44
CA LEU A 12 -36.24 -10.71 3.42
C LEU A 12 -35.03 -11.17 2.60
N ILE A 13 -35.02 -10.83 1.31
CA ILE A 13 -33.78 -10.88 0.53
C ILE A 13 -32.94 -9.70 1.00
N ALA A 14 -32.04 -9.95 1.94
CA ALA A 14 -31.00 -9.01 2.32
C ALA A 14 -30.02 -8.86 1.16
N GLY A 15 -30.35 -8.02 0.18
CA GLY A 15 -29.39 -7.57 -0.81
C GLY A 15 -28.30 -6.78 -0.10
N GLN A 16 -27.10 -7.36 0.03
CA GLN A 16 -25.94 -6.61 0.48
C GLN A 16 -25.67 -5.50 -0.54
N ILE A 17 -25.98 -4.26 -0.19
CA ILE A 17 -25.44 -3.08 -0.87
C ILE A 17 -23.93 -3.09 -0.60
N ARG A 18 -23.16 -3.75 -1.46
CA ARG A 18 -21.72 -3.59 -1.47
C ARG A 18 -21.42 -2.30 -2.21
N ALA A 19 -20.79 -1.35 -1.52
CA ALA A 19 -20.17 -0.22 -2.22
C ALA A 19 -19.29 -0.78 -3.34
N GLN A 20 -19.40 -0.20 -4.54
CA GLN A 20 -18.65 -0.66 -5.70
C GLN A 20 -17.18 -0.20 -5.55
N VAL A 21 -16.41 -0.96 -4.77
CA VAL A 21 -14.97 -0.76 -4.64
C VAL A 21 -14.31 -1.24 -5.94
N TRP A 22 -13.30 -0.51 -6.41
CA TRP A 22 -12.50 -0.93 -7.55
C TRP A 22 -11.91 -2.32 -7.30
N GLN A 23 -12.12 -3.24 -8.25
CA GLN A 23 -11.58 -4.59 -8.20
C GLN A 23 -10.78 -4.85 -9.48
N PRO A 24 -9.44 -4.93 -9.43
CA PRO A 24 -8.61 -5.14 -10.60
C PRO A 24 -8.66 -6.59 -11.10
N ASP A 25 -8.82 -7.56 -10.20
CA ASP A 25 -8.98 -8.98 -10.51
C ASP A 25 -10.42 -9.28 -10.99
N LEU A 26 -10.54 -9.92 -12.14
CA LEU A 26 -11.83 -10.29 -12.73
C LEU A 26 -12.30 -11.70 -12.33
N GLY A 27 -11.49 -12.47 -11.59
CA GLY A 27 -11.78 -13.84 -11.16
C GLY A 27 -11.78 -14.87 -12.31
N THR A 28 -11.32 -14.48 -13.50
CA THR A 28 -11.32 -15.30 -14.71
C THR A 28 -9.92 -15.63 -15.23
N GLY A 29 -8.89 -15.32 -14.44
CA GLY A 29 -7.49 -15.34 -14.89
C GLY A 29 -7.08 -14.10 -15.69
N HIS A 30 -7.97 -13.12 -15.81
CA HIS A 30 -7.70 -11.81 -16.41
C HIS A 30 -7.79 -10.70 -15.34
N TYR A 31 -7.10 -9.59 -15.59
CA TYR A 31 -7.15 -8.39 -14.76
C TYR A 31 -7.48 -7.16 -15.61
N ARG A 32 -7.90 -6.08 -14.96
CA ARG A 32 -8.07 -4.75 -15.57
C ARG A 32 -7.20 -3.70 -14.90
N ASN A 33 -6.75 -2.74 -15.70
CA ASN A 33 -6.00 -1.60 -15.20
C ASN A 33 -6.90 -0.41 -14.80
N PRO A 34 -6.45 0.42 -13.84
CA PRO A 34 -5.20 0.27 -13.08
C PRO A 34 -5.29 -0.85 -12.01
N ILE A 35 -4.18 -1.56 -11.74
CA ILE A 35 -4.13 -2.59 -10.67
C ILE A 35 -4.39 -2.00 -9.27
N ILE A 36 -4.09 -0.72 -9.08
CA ILE A 36 -4.49 0.03 -7.89
C ILE A 36 -5.11 1.34 -8.37
N TYR A 37 -6.42 1.53 -8.14
CA TYR A 37 -7.11 2.76 -8.53
C TYR A 37 -7.13 3.77 -7.37
N ALA A 38 -5.94 4.17 -6.94
CA ALA A 38 -5.69 5.12 -5.87
C ALA A 38 -4.34 5.82 -6.09
N ASP A 39 -3.99 6.77 -5.21
CA ASP A 39 -2.77 7.55 -5.32
C ASP A 39 -1.54 6.78 -4.81
N TYR A 40 -0.86 6.10 -5.74
CA TYR A 40 0.42 5.42 -5.53
C TYR A 40 1.38 5.81 -6.65
N SER A 41 1.96 7.01 -6.55
CA SER A 41 2.96 7.52 -7.49
C SER A 41 4.31 6.80 -7.37
N ASP A 42 5.05 6.73 -8.47
CA ASP A 42 6.39 6.14 -8.55
C ASP A 42 6.50 4.73 -7.93
N PRO A 43 5.62 3.77 -8.31
CA PRO A 43 5.69 2.42 -7.75
C PRO A 43 6.96 1.71 -8.23
N ASP A 44 7.72 1.15 -7.30
CA ASP A 44 8.83 0.24 -7.57
C ASP A 44 8.61 -1.09 -6.83
N VAL A 45 8.91 -2.21 -7.50
CA VAL A 45 8.55 -3.56 -7.05
C VAL A 45 9.78 -4.45 -6.97
N VAL A 46 9.87 -5.26 -5.92
CA VAL A 46 10.84 -6.35 -5.79
C VAL A 46 10.13 -7.68 -5.55
N ARG A 47 10.73 -8.77 -6.00
CA ARG A 47 10.27 -10.14 -5.74
C ARG A 47 11.22 -10.86 -4.78
N ASN A 48 10.67 -11.59 -3.82
CA ASN A 48 11.39 -12.55 -2.98
C ASN A 48 10.57 -13.85 -2.89
N GLY A 49 11.04 -14.93 -3.52
CA GLY A 49 10.27 -16.17 -3.61
C GLY A 49 8.96 -15.98 -4.36
N ASP A 50 7.83 -16.26 -3.71
CA ASP A 50 6.47 -16.09 -4.27
C ASP A 50 5.81 -14.78 -3.85
N ASP A 51 6.56 -13.91 -3.16
CA ASP A 51 6.06 -12.66 -2.62
C ASP A 51 6.63 -11.47 -3.39
N PHE A 52 5.74 -10.53 -3.72
CA PHE A 52 6.08 -9.26 -4.34
C PHE A 52 5.83 -8.13 -3.35
N TYR A 53 6.79 -7.23 -3.25
CA TYR A 53 6.69 -6.04 -2.41
C TYR A 53 6.81 -4.78 -3.27
N MET A 54 5.89 -3.84 -3.09
CA MET A 54 5.86 -2.55 -3.77
C MET A 54 6.06 -1.44 -2.75
N VAL A 55 6.82 -0.42 -3.16
CA VAL A 55 6.88 0.87 -2.47
C VAL A 55 6.48 1.98 -3.42
N SER A 56 6.07 3.11 -2.87
CA SER A 56 5.56 4.26 -3.64
C SER A 56 5.92 5.56 -2.91
N SER A 57 6.04 6.65 -3.66
CA SER A 57 6.24 7.99 -3.09
C SER A 57 5.13 8.32 -2.10
N SER A 58 5.47 9.10 -1.08
CA SER A 58 4.49 9.55 -0.07
C SER A 58 4.62 11.04 0.26
N PHE A 59 5.60 11.72 -0.34
CA PHE A 59 5.90 13.12 -0.09
C PHE A 59 6.01 13.38 1.41
N ASN A 60 5.17 14.28 1.93
CA ASN A 60 5.16 14.71 3.32
C ASN A 60 4.21 13.91 4.21
N CYS A 61 3.60 12.83 3.70
CA CYS A 61 2.69 12.00 4.46
C CYS A 61 3.43 11.23 5.57
N ALA A 62 2.81 11.14 6.74
CA ALA A 62 3.27 10.35 7.87
C ALA A 62 2.06 9.57 8.44
N PRO A 63 2.15 8.23 8.62
CA PRO A 63 3.30 7.38 8.30
C PRO A 63 3.61 7.38 6.80
N GLY A 64 4.90 7.24 6.47
CA GLY A 64 5.41 7.47 5.11
C GLY A 64 6.07 6.24 4.50
N LEU A 65 6.27 6.31 3.18
CA LEU A 65 6.86 5.27 2.34
C LEU A 65 6.13 3.92 2.52
N PRO A 66 4.90 3.80 2.00
CA PRO A 66 4.07 2.60 2.16
C PRO A 66 4.74 1.37 1.55
N VAL A 67 4.57 0.23 2.20
CA VAL A 67 4.96 -1.09 1.69
C VAL A 67 3.69 -1.90 1.44
N LEU A 68 3.52 -2.33 0.20
CA LEU A 68 2.42 -3.20 -0.22
C LEU A 68 2.96 -4.59 -0.55
N HIS A 69 2.13 -5.60 -0.32
CA HIS A 69 2.43 -7.00 -0.63
C HIS A 69 1.41 -7.56 -1.62
N SER A 70 1.89 -8.44 -2.51
CA SER A 70 1.07 -9.25 -3.42
C SER A 70 1.73 -10.60 -3.68
N LYS A 71 0.93 -11.59 -4.07
CA LYS A 71 1.42 -12.89 -4.60
C LYS A 71 1.20 -13.02 -6.12
N ASP A 72 0.47 -12.10 -6.74
CA ASP A 72 0.01 -12.23 -8.13
C ASP A 72 0.19 -10.95 -8.97
N LEU A 73 0.78 -9.89 -8.41
CA LEU A 73 0.99 -8.57 -9.01
C LEU A 73 -0.30 -7.78 -9.31
N VAL A 74 -1.48 -8.31 -8.96
CA VAL A 74 -2.79 -7.68 -9.24
C VAL A 74 -3.47 -7.26 -7.95
N ASN A 75 -3.50 -8.16 -6.97
CA ASN A 75 -4.14 -7.96 -5.68
C ASN A 75 -3.09 -7.50 -4.66
N TRP A 76 -3.14 -6.22 -4.29
CA TRP A 76 -2.18 -5.58 -3.40
C TRP A 76 -2.81 -5.22 -2.06
N LYS A 77 -2.06 -5.41 -0.98
CA LYS A 77 -2.44 -5.02 0.38
C LYS A 77 -1.33 -4.18 1.01
N ILE A 78 -1.67 -3.06 1.65
CA ILE A 78 -0.72 -2.35 2.51
C ILE A 78 -0.39 -3.25 3.70
N VAL A 79 0.88 -3.58 3.86
CA VAL A 79 1.37 -4.39 4.98
C VAL A 79 2.17 -3.58 5.97
N ASN A 80 2.75 -2.45 5.56
CA ASN A 80 3.56 -1.62 6.44
C ASN A 80 3.73 -0.18 5.91
N TYR A 81 4.31 0.67 6.75
CA TYR A 81 4.92 1.94 6.38
C TYR A 81 6.31 1.97 6.98
N VAL A 82 7.32 2.35 6.20
CA VAL A 82 8.73 2.28 6.64
C VAL A 82 8.97 3.08 7.91
N PHE A 83 8.33 4.24 8.06
CA PHE A 83 8.50 5.09 9.24
C PHE A 83 7.20 5.77 9.65
N GLN A 84 7.10 6.07 10.94
CA GLN A 84 5.94 6.77 11.52
C GLN A 84 6.06 8.29 11.41
N LYS A 85 7.28 8.81 11.34
CA LYS A 85 7.58 10.24 11.22
C LYS A 85 8.65 10.48 10.17
N GLN A 86 8.43 11.51 9.35
CA GLN A 86 9.42 11.98 8.40
C GLN A 86 10.48 12.84 9.11
N ILE A 87 11.72 12.75 8.66
CA ILE A 87 12.85 13.53 9.18
C ILE A 87 13.39 14.47 8.08
N PRO A 88 13.94 15.65 8.42
CA PRO A 88 14.07 16.23 9.77
C PRO A 88 12.73 16.70 10.37
N GLU A 89 12.48 16.39 11.66
CA GLU A 89 11.19 16.66 12.31
C GLU A 89 10.86 18.16 12.35
N GLU A 90 11.84 19.05 12.52
CA GLU A 90 11.65 20.50 12.53
C GLU A 90 11.11 21.07 11.21
N THR A 91 11.34 20.35 10.11
CA THR A 91 10.85 20.67 8.76
C THR A 91 9.48 20.06 8.53
N PHE A 92 9.33 18.75 8.82
CA PHE A 92 8.13 17.98 8.49
C PHE A 92 7.03 18.02 9.55
N ASN A 93 7.28 18.61 10.73
CA ASN A 93 6.23 18.99 11.70
C ASN A 93 5.48 20.28 11.31
N LYS A 94 5.63 20.73 10.07
CA LYS A 94 4.94 21.88 9.47
C LYS A 94 4.33 21.42 8.13
N PRO A 95 3.32 22.13 7.58
CA PRO A 95 2.84 21.85 6.24
C PRO A 95 3.98 21.92 5.21
N GLN A 96 4.11 20.89 4.40
CA GLN A 96 5.13 20.75 3.36
C GLN A 96 4.44 20.18 2.12
N HIS A 97 4.29 20.95 1.04
CA HIS A 97 3.61 20.46 -0.17
C HIS A 97 4.62 19.89 -1.15
N GLY A 98 4.53 18.59 -1.45
CA GLY A 98 5.38 17.95 -2.46
C GLY A 98 6.82 17.70 -2.02
N ASN A 99 7.19 17.97 -0.77
CA ASN A 99 8.52 17.67 -0.21
C ASN A 99 8.52 16.34 0.54
N GLY A 100 9.69 15.80 0.87
CA GLY A 100 9.82 14.53 1.59
C GLY A 100 10.14 13.37 0.66
N VAL A 101 9.42 12.26 0.79
CA VAL A 101 9.70 11.02 0.03
C VAL A 101 9.26 11.15 -1.43
N TRP A 102 10.23 11.37 -2.32
CA TRP A 102 10.07 11.22 -3.77
C TRP A 102 10.36 9.78 -4.21
N ALA A 103 10.34 9.55 -5.53
CA ALA A 103 10.45 8.24 -6.18
C ALA A 103 11.40 7.26 -5.45
N PRO A 104 10.85 6.23 -4.78
CA PRO A 104 11.65 5.22 -4.10
C PRO A 104 12.06 4.08 -5.05
N SER A 105 13.11 3.36 -4.69
CA SER A 105 13.56 2.13 -5.35
C SER A 105 13.87 1.06 -4.30
N ILE A 106 13.20 -0.09 -4.39
CA ILE A 106 13.35 -1.23 -3.47
C ILE A 106 14.13 -2.39 -4.09
N ARG A 107 15.13 -2.94 -3.40
CA ARG A 107 15.92 -4.10 -3.86
C ARG A 107 16.14 -5.09 -2.72
N PHE A 108 16.29 -6.38 -3.03
CA PHE A 108 16.50 -7.45 -2.04
C PHE A 108 17.79 -8.26 -2.27
N PRO A 109 18.99 -7.64 -2.18
CA PRO A 109 20.25 -8.37 -2.16
C PRO A 109 20.53 -9.00 -0.80
N ASP A 110 21.16 -10.18 -0.79
CA ASP A 110 21.80 -10.81 0.37
C ASP A 110 20.95 -10.87 1.66
N GLY A 111 19.63 -11.09 1.50
CA GLY A 111 18.71 -11.28 2.63
C GLY A 111 18.22 -10.00 3.30
N PHE A 112 18.45 -8.83 2.69
CA PHE A 112 17.95 -7.55 3.17
C PHE A 112 17.18 -6.81 2.08
N TYR A 113 16.06 -6.21 2.45
CA TYR A 113 15.39 -5.21 1.65
C TYR A 113 16.06 -3.87 1.89
N TYR A 114 16.45 -3.20 0.82
CA TYR A 114 16.95 -1.83 0.82
C TYR A 114 15.96 -0.98 0.04
N ILE A 115 15.60 0.17 0.60
CA ILE A 115 14.90 1.23 -0.15
C ILE A 115 15.80 2.45 -0.17
N TYR A 116 16.00 2.98 -1.37
CA TYR A 116 16.60 4.29 -1.60
C TYR A 116 15.51 5.24 -2.06
N TYR A 117 15.45 6.44 -1.51
CA TYR A 117 14.51 7.46 -1.96
C TYR A 117 15.16 8.85 -1.92
N GLY A 118 14.76 9.69 -2.87
CA GLY A 118 15.19 11.09 -2.90
C GLY A 118 14.32 11.95 -1.99
N ASP A 119 14.94 12.94 -1.38
CA ASP A 119 14.33 14.15 -0.89
C ASP A 119 15.00 15.33 -1.62
N PRO A 120 14.25 16.16 -2.36
CA PRO A 120 14.84 17.22 -3.20
C PRO A 120 15.63 18.26 -2.39
N ASP A 121 15.32 18.42 -1.10
CA ASP A 121 15.92 19.44 -0.25
C ASP A 121 17.00 18.88 0.68
N PHE A 122 16.87 17.59 1.08
CA PHE A 122 17.75 16.99 2.08
C PHE A 122 18.70 15.91 1.55
N GLY A 123 18.53 15.44 0.31
CA GLY A 123 19.42 14.47 -0.33
C GLY A 123 18.80 13.07 -0.47
N ILE A 124 19.63 12.05 -0.63
CA ILE A 124 19.17 10.67 -0.83
C ILE A 124 19.24 9.92 0.50
N TYR A 125 18.12 9.31 0.88
CA TYR A 125 18.03 8.47 2.05
C TYR A 125 18.03 7.00 1.68
N MET A 126 18.56 6.18 2.59
CA MET A 126 18.50 4.73 2.56
C MET A 126 17.86 4.20 3.85
N VAL A 127 17.00 3.21 3.71
CA VAL A 127 16.46 2.40 4.80
C VAL A 127 16.62 0.93 4.44
N LYS A 128 16.71 0.06 5.45
CA LYS A 128 16.74 -1.38 5.21
C LYS A 128 16.07 -2.19 6.31
N THR A 129 15.70 -3.41 5.97
CA THR A 129 15.19 -4.42 6.92
C THR A 129 15.41 -5.84 6.39
N LYS A 130 15.32 -6.84 7.26
CA LYS A 130 15.20 -8.25 6.86
C LYS A 130 13.75 -8.67 6.64
N ASP A 131 12.80 -7.96 7.25
CA ASP A 131 11.37 -8.26 7.24
C ASP A 131 10.58 -7.00 6.84
N PRO A 132 10.03 -6.93 5.61
CA PRO A 132 9.36 -5.74 5.09
C PRO A 132 8.05 -5.44 5.81
N GLU A 133 7.45 -6.42 6.50
CA GLU A 133 6.28 -6.26 7.37
C GLU A 133 6.66 -5.84 8.80
N GLY A 134 7.95 -5.93 9.13
CA GLY A 134 8.51 -5.65 10.44
C GLY A 134 9.01 -4.21 10.60
N GLN A 135 9.96 -4.02 11.52
CA GLN A 135 10.58 -2.71 11.73
C GLN A 135 11.66 -2.46 10.67
N TRP A 136 11.69 -1.22 10.17
CA TRP A 136 12.77 -0.74 9.31
C TRP A 136 13.82 -0.01 10.14
N GLU A 137 15.08 -0.09 9.70
CA GLU A 137 16.13 0.73 10.28
C GLU A 137 15.85 2.22 10.05
N LYS A 138 16.39 3.06 10.95
CA LYS A 138 16.25 4.51 10.85
C LYS A 138 16.78 5.02 9.51
N GLN A 139 16.12 6.03 8.95
CA GLN A 139 16.54 6.64 7.70
C GLN A 139 17.98 7.14 7.79
N HIS A 140 18.83 6.65 6.88
CA HIS A 140 20.24 6.99 6.77
C HIS A 140 20.43 7.93 5.57
N LEU A 141 20.88 9.16 5.83
CA LEU A 141 21.26 10.10 4.77
C LEU A 141 22.61 9.68 4.19
N LEU A 142 22.69 9.59 2.85
CA LEU A 142 23.90 9.24 2.10
C LEU A 142 24.82 10.43 1.83
#